data_AF-A0A1G6Z6T5-F1
#
_entry.id   AF-A0A1G6Z6T5-F1
#
_cell.length_a   1.000
_cell.length_b   1.000
_cell.length_c   1.000
_cell.angle_alpha   90.00
_cell.angle_beta   90.00
_cell.angle_gamma   90.00
#
_symmetry.space_group_name_H-M   'P 1'
#
loop_
_entity.id
_entity.type
_entity.pdbx_description
1 polymer ?
#
loop_
_entity_poly.entity_id
_entity_poly.type
_entity_poly.pdbx_seq_one_letter_code
_entity_poly.pdbx_strand_id
1 'polypeptide(L)' 'NWHFLRPETYDRAKTIMTEDIGLPFKKTDAPQYDHLEYMFPHYNLILLANKRGIVERAYPNGASIDPATVVDDVETVVTE' A
#
# COMPACT_ATOMS: atom_id res chain seq x y z
N ASN A 1 -7.09 -15.39 -0.50
CA ASN A 1 -7.96 -14.30 0.00
C ASN A 1 -7.33 -12.95 -0.28
N TRP A 2 -7.27 -12.53 -1.55
CA TRP A 2 -6.90 -11.16 -1.91
C TRP A 2 -8.19 -10.37 -2.11
N HIS A 3 -8.28 -9.19 -1.48
CA HIS A 3 -9.42 -8.30 -1.62
C HIS A 3 -8.94 -6.97 -2.17
N PHE A 4 -9.51 -6.53 -3.29
CA PHE A 4 -9.28 -5.19 -3.78
C PHE A 4 -10.15 -4.23 -2.98
N LEU A 5 -9.53 -3.34 -2.22
CA LEU A 5 -10.23 -2.24 -1.57
C LEU A 5 -10.43 -1.13 -2.60
N ARG A 6 -11.64 -1.08 -3.17
CA ARG A 6 -12.03 -0.05 -4.13
C ARG A 6 -13.25 0.71 -3.60
N PRO A 7 -13.10 1.99 -3.24
CA PRO A 7 -14.23 2.84 -2.90
C PRO A 7 -15.22 2.94 -4.08
N GLU A 8 -16.51 3.06 -3.77
CA GLU A 8 -17.59 3.05 -4.76
C GLU A 8 -17.52 4.23 -5.73
N THR A 9 -17.02 5.39 -5.26
CA THR A 9 -16.95 6.61 -6.06
C THR A 9 -15.53 7.15 -6.15
N TYR A 10 -15.26 7.85 -7.24
CA TYR A 10 -13.99 8.54 -7.46
C TYR A 10 -13.69 9.56 -6.36
N ASP A 11 -14.68 10.40 -6.01
CA ASP A 11 -14.49 11.42 -4.97
C ASP A 11 -14.19 10.79 -3.62
N ARG A 12 -14.85 9.68 -3.27
CA ARG A 12 -14.53 8.96 -2.03
C ARG A 12 -13.11 8.41 -2.06
N ALA A 13 -12.68 7.84 -3.18
CA ALA A 13 -11.30 7.37 -3.33
C ALA A 13 -10.28 8.51 -3.19
N LYS A 14 -10.58 9.68 -3.77
CA LYS A 14 -9.72 10.86 -3.67
C LYS A 14 -9.60 11.35 -2.22
N THR A 15 -10.72 11.54 -1.53
CA THR A 15 -10.74 11.94 -0.11
C THR A 15 -9.97 10.96 0.76
N ILE A 16 -10.16 9.64 0.58
CA ILE A 16 -9.40 8.63 1.34
C ILE A 16 -7.90 8.82 1.12
N MET A 17 -7.46 8.92 -0.15
CA MET A 17 -6.04 9.04 -0.46
C MET A 17 -5.43 10.34 0.07
N THR A 18 -6.11 11.48 -0.11
CA THR A 18 -5.53 12.80 0.18
C THR A 18 -5.78 13.31 1.59
N GLU A 19 -6.94 13.04 2.17
CA GLU A 19 -7.33 13.58 3.49
C GLU A 19 -7.16 12.53 4.59
N ASP A 20 -7.66 11.31 4.38
CA ASP A 20 -7.61 10.27 5.42
C ASP A 20 -6.19 9.66 5.54
N ILE A 21 -5.53 9.40 4.41
CA ILE A 21 -4.16 8.82 4.36
C ILE A 21 -3.09 9.90 4.21
N GLY A 22 -3.39 11.02 3.56
CA GLY A 22 -2.43 12.13 3.38
C GLY A 22 -1.43 11.95 2.22
N LEU A 23 -1.69 11.04 1.29
CA LEU A 23 -0.83 10.82 0.12
C LEU A 23 -1.20 11.74 -1.06
N PRO A 24 -0.20 12.20 -1.84
CA PRO A 24 -0.46 13.05 -2.99
C PRO A 24 -1.21 12.28 -4.08
N PHE A 25 -2.34 12.83 -4.51
CA PHE A 25 -3.10 12.32 -5.65
C PHE A 25 -2.90 13.23 -6.87
N LYS A 26 -1.74 13.11 -7.52
CA LYS A 26 -1.34 13.94 -8.66
C LYS A 26 -0.91 13.08 -9.84
N LYS A 27 -1.50 13.36 -11.00
CA LYS A 27 -1.07 12.84 -12.31
C LYS A 27 0.33 13.41 -12.62
N THR A 28 1.29 12.55 -12.93
CA THR A 28 2.64 12.93 -13.35
C THR A 28 2.96 12.32 -14.69
N ASP A 29 3.82 12.97 -15.47
CA ASP A 29 4.31 12.41 -16.72
C ASP A 29 5.10 11.12 -16.46
N ALA A 30 5.06 10.19 -17.40
CA ALA A 30 5.69 8.88 -17.28
C ALA A 30 6.74 8.60 -18.38
N PRO A 31 7.73 9.49 -18.59
CA PRO A 31 8.67 9.39 -19.71
C PRO A 31 9.58 8.14 -19.64
N GLN A 32 9.64 7.46 -18.49
CA GLN A 32 10.43 6.23 -18.31
C GLN A 32 9.71 4.97 -18.82
N TYR A 33 8.45 5.09 -19.24
CA TYR A 33 7.63 3.97 -19.66
C TYR A 33 7.09 4.20 -21.06
N ASP A 34 7.55 3.42 -22.04
CA ASP A 34 7.28 3.59 -23.47
C ASP A 34 5.79 3.57 -23.86
N HIS A 35 4.90 3.11 -22.96
CA HIS A 35 3.47 2.93 -23.23
C HIS A 35 2.56 3.65 -22.22
N LEU A 36 3.11 4.57 -21.43
CA LEU A 36 2.33 5.35 -20.46
C LEU A 36 2.59 6.84 -20.68
N GLU A 37 1.54 7.57 -21.06
CA GLU A 37 1.58 9.04 -21.12
C GLU A 37 1.74 9.63 -19.70
N TYR A 38 1.16 8.96 -18.71
CA TYR A 38 1.17 9.42 -17.33
C TYR A 38 1.13 8.27 -16.34
N MET A 39 1.48 8.59 -15.10
CA MET A 39 1.33 7.72 -13.95
C MET A 39 0.76 8.50 -12.75
N PHE A 40 0.39 7.74 -11.73
CA PHE A 40 0.24 8.26 -10.38
C PHE A 40 1.36 7.66 -9.52
N PRO A 41 2.00 8.43 -8.63
CA PRO A 41 2.93 7.87 -7.66
C PRO A 41 2.25 6.79 -6.82
N HIS A 42 2.86 5.61 -6.75
CA HIS A 42 2.40 4.52 -5.90
C HIS A 42 3.25 4.47 -4.64
N TYR A 43 2.61 4.27 -3.50
CA TYR A 43 3.29 4.01 -2.24
C TYR A 43 3.10 2.54 -1.86
N ASN A 44 4.13 1.72 -2.09
CA ASN A 44 4.10 0.30 -1.77
C ASN A 44 4.30 0.12 -0.26
N LEU A 45 3.23 -0.23 0.45
CA LEU A 45 3.23 -0.45 1.89
C LEU A 45 2.65 -1.83 2.19
N ILE A 46 3.38 -2.61 2.99
CA ILE A 46 2.88 -3.87 3.57
C ILE A 46 2.73 -3.65 5.07
N LEU A 47 1.59 -4.05 5.64
CA LEU A 47 1.31 -3.96 7.08
C LEU A 47 0.95 -5.36 7.60
N LEU A 48 1.55 -5.74 8.73
CA LEU A 48 1.10 -6.87 9.53
C LEU A 48 0.27 -6.32 10.69
N ALA A 49 -1.05 -6.52 10.63
CA ALA A 49 -1.98 -6.03 11.65
C ALA A 49 -2.70 -7.19 12.34
N ASN A 50 -2.77 -7.15 13.67
CA ASN A 50 -3.44 -8.18 14.46
C ASN A 50 -4.97 -7.96 14.50
N LYS A 51 -5.71 -8.93 15.08
CA LYS A 51 -7.18 -8.87 15.21
C LYS A 51 -7.72 -7.70 16.05
N ARG A 52 -6.87 -7.04 16.85
CA ARG A 52 -7.21 -5.84 17.63
C ARG A 52 -7.04 -4.56 16.81
N GLY A 53 -6.60 -4.67 15.56
CA GLY A 53 -6.31 -3.52 14.68
C GLY A 53 -4.97 -2.85 14.97
N ILE A 54 -4.09 -3.48 15.74
CA ILE A 54 -2.74 -2.97 16.00
C ILE A 54 -1.82 -3.42 14.88
N VAL A 55 -1.07 -2.48 14.30
CA VAL A 55 0.00 -2.77 13.35
C VAL A 55 1.22 -3.23 14.15
N GLU A 56 1.58 -4.50 14.00
CA GLU A 56 2.76 -5.11 14.65
C GLU A 56 4.04 -4.79 13.87
N ARG A 57 3.95 -4.73 12.52
CA ARG A 57 5.07 -4.41 11.62
C ARG A 57 4.60 -3.67 10.37
N ALA A 58 5.46 -2.82 9.83
CA ALA A 58 5.23 -2.07 8.60
C ALA A 58 6.49 -2.09 7.71
N TYR A 59 6.30 -2.35 6.43
CA TYR A 59 7.37 -2.34 5.42
C TYR A 59 7.09 -1.20 4.43
N PRO A 60 7.60 0.01 4.70
CA PRO A 60 7.64 1.05 3.68
C PRO A 60 8.54 0.58 2.54
N ASN A 61 8.14 0.82 1.29
CA ASN A 61 8.78 0.26 0.10
C ASN A 61 8.67 -1.27 -0.02
N GLY A 62 7.47 -1.80 0.23
CA GLY A 62 7.19 -3.24 0.18
C GLY A 62 7.44 -3.91 -1.18
N ALA A 63 7.67 -3.16 -2.25
CA ALA A 63 8.09 -3.73 -3.54
C ALA A 63 9.55 -4.23 -3.53
N SER A 64 10.36 -3.83 -2.55
CA SER A 64 11.78 -4.19 -2.45
C SER A 64 12.11 -5.13 -1.30
N ILE A 65 11.14 -5.51 -0.47
CA ILE A 65 11.37 -6.46 0.63
C ILE A 65 11.35 -7.89 0.09
N ASP A 66 12.25 -8.73 0.61
CA ASP A 66 12.20 -10.17 0.33
C ASP A 66 10.93 -10.77 0.96
N PRO A 67 10.07 -11.44 0.19
CA PRO A 67 8.88 -12.11 0.73
C PRO A 67 9.18 -13.05 1.89
N ALA A 68 10.34 -13.72 1.92
CA ALA A 68 10.71 -14.61 3.01
C ALA A 68 10.82 -13.86 4.35
N THR A 69 11.34 -12.63 4.35
CA THR A 69 11.41 -11.78 5.54
C THR A 69 10.02 -11.47 6.09
N VAL A 70 9.05 -11.20 5.21
CA VAL A 70 7.66 -10.93 5.64
C VAL A 70 7.03 -12.19 6.26
N VAL A 71 7.31 -13.37 5.72
CA VAL A 71 6.82 -14.65 6.26
C VAL A 71 7.40 -14.90 7.65
N ASP A 72 8.72 -14.83 7.81
CA ASP A 72 9.38 -15.05 9.11
C ASP A 72 8.88 -14.08 10.19
N ASP A 73 8.65 -12.82 9.80
CA ASP A 73 8.12 -11.80 10.69
C ASP A 73 6.66 -12.05 11.07
N VAL A 74 5.83 -12.55 10.13
CA VAL A 74 4.46 -13.02 10.45
C VAL A 74 4.54 -14.14 11.48
N GLU A 75 5.37 -15.16 11.26
CA GLU A 75 5.52 -16.28 12.19
C GLU A 75 5.94 -15.80 13.59
N THR A 76 6.82 -14.80 13.67
CA THR A 76 7.23 -14.19 14.94
C THR A 76 6.04 -13.54 15.66
N VAL A 77 5.27 -12.69 14.98
CA VAL A 77 4.21 -11.88 15.63
C VAL A 77 2.88 -12.63 15.80
N VAL A 78 2.67 -13.76 15.14
CA VAL A 78 1.48 -14.60 15.34
C VAL A 78 1.65 -15.61 16.49
N THR A 79 2.88 -15.85 16.94
CA THR A 79 3.16 -16.76 18.07
C THR A 79 3.13 -16.11 19.44
N GLU A 80 3.07 -14.78 19.52
CA GLU A 80 2.98 -14.01 20.78
C GLU A 80 1.54 -13.67 21.21
#